data_AF-A0A4Q6C2Z4-F1
#
_entry.id   AF-A0A4Q6C2Z4-F1
#
_cell.length_a   1.000
_cell.length_b   1.000
_cell.length_c   1.000
_cell.angle_alpha   90.00
_cell.angle_beta   90.00
_cell.angle_gamma   90.00
#
_symmetry.space_group_name_H-M   'P 1'
#
loop_
_entity.id
_entity.type
_entity.pdbx_description
1 polymer ?
#
loop_
_entity_poly.entity_id
_entity_poly.type
_entity_poly.pdbx_seq_one_letter_code
_entity_poly.pdbx_strand_id
1 'polypeptide(L)'
;MKSKRLERSMPQVELEKFRTKISNLSNSVRFDEARALCLAMAKRYEKNAEFLFMEAVYEAEDDTGFTPKQVAARHARAAAKIKKLFPKIRSLEPRIRGKMRNEYYWFSHQPKKQYELGRELVAKGNVRSNYSQGVGAVEVAKVYANEGKHALCVRWAKKSELAWKKFFKSDPSWFNAYFFYAMALGYQNRFEEMDAALLNASKYAGKPKSWDATAQCRREIMDVVAKLNSAK
;
A
#
# COMPACT_ATOMS: atom_id res chain seq x y z
N MET A 1 44.13 14.55 0.90
CA MET A 1 42.95 15.13 1.61
C MET A 1 41.67 14.61 0.99
N LYS A 2 40.88 13.78 1.70
CA LYS A 2 39.54 13.40 1.23
C LYS A 2 38.65 14.63 1.35
N SER A 3 38.26 15.22 0.22
CA SER A 3 37.26 16.29 0.16
C SER A 3 36.03 15.84 0.97
N LYS A 4 35.75 16.54 2.07
CA LYS A 4 34.48 16.41 2.81
C LYS A 4 33.41 16.85 1.82
N ARG A 5 32.86 15.90 1.07
CA ARG A 5 31.71 16.10 0.20
C ARG A 5 30.59 16.56 1.13
N LEU A 6 30.35 17.87 1.18
CA LEU A 6 29.22 18.47 1.88
C LEU A 6 27.99 17.62 1.50
N GLU A 7 27.32 17.06 2.50
CA GLU A 7 26.11 16.29 2.29
C GLU A 7 25.10 17.22 1.62
N ARG A 8 24.94 17.08 0.31
CA ARG A 8 23.98 17.87 -0.45
C ARG A 8 22.60 17.41 -0.05
N SER A 9 21.89 18.18 0.77
CA SER A 9 20.46 18.03 0.94
C SER A 9 19.74 18.55 -0.31
N MET A 10 18.66 17.88 -0.71
CA MET A 10 17.78 18.40 -1.77
C MET A 10 17.01 19.63 -1.24
N PRO A 11 16.93 20.74 -2.00
CA PRO A 11 16.06 21.86 -1.65
C PRO A 11 14.60 21.41 -1.48
N GLN A 12 13.88 21.98 -0.50
CA GLN A 12 12.51 21.55 -0.16
C GLN A 12 11.55 21.60 -1.36
N VAL A 13 11.64 22.64 -2.19
CA VAL A 13 10.80 22.79 -3.39
C VAL A 13 11.04 21.66 -4.40
N GLU A 14 12.29 21.22 -4.56
CA GLU A 14 12.60 20.07 -5.43
C GLU A 14 12.10 18.76 -4.83
N LEU A 15 12.18 18.61 -3.50
CA LEU A 15 11.66 17.44 -2.80
C LEU A 15 10.14 17.31 -2.98
N GLU A 16 9.39 18.39 -2.88
CA GLU A 16 7.94 18.38 -3.11
C GLU A 16 7.57 18.07 -4.57
N LYS A 17 8.34 18.60 -5.53
CA LYS A 17 8.17 18.23 -6.96
C LYS A 17 8.41 16.74 -7.17
N PHE A 18 9.46 16.18 -6.56
CA PHE A 18 9.73 14.75 -6.61
C PHE A 18 8.59 13.94 -5.98
N ARG A 19 8.12 14.30 -4.78
CA ARG A 19 7.02 13.62 -4.08
C ARG A 19 5.74 13.61 -4.91
N THR A 20 5.38 14.76 -5.48
CA THR A 20 4.22 14.90 -6.38
C THR A 20 4.37 14.01 -7.61
N LYS A 21 5.54 14.04 -8.27
CA LYS A 21 5.80 13.23 -9.46
C LYS A 21 5.69 11.73 -9.17
N ILE A 22 6.29 11.27 -8.08
CA ILE A 22 6.21 9.87 -7.66
C ILE A 22 4.76 9.47 -7.33
N SER A 23 4.03 10.33 -6.60
CA SER A 23 2.62 10.09 -6.29
C SER A 23 1.79 9.91 -7.56
N ASN A 24 1.99 10.76 -8.58
CA ASN A 24 1.27 10.66 -9.85
C ASN A 24 1.64 9.40 -10.62
N LEU A 25 2.92 9.05 -10.71
CA LEU A 25 3.37 7.81 -11.37
C LEU A 25 2.77 6.58 -10.69
N SER A 26 2.81 6.54 -9.35
CA SER A 26 2.21 5.47 -8.55
C SER A 26 0.72 5.37 -8.81
N ASN A 27 0.00 6.50 -8.78
CA ASN A 27 -1.46 6.51 -8.91
C ASN A 27 -1.92 6.13 -10.33
N SER A 28 -1.05 6.26 -11.34
CA SER A 28 -1.29 5.81 -12.71
C SER A 28 -0.69 4.44 -13.04
N VAL A 29 -0.23 3.69 -12.03
CA VAL A 29 0.33 2.34 -12.20
C VAL A 29 1.56 2.35 -13.13
N ARG A 30 2.38 3.39 -13.03
CA ARG A 30 3.66 3.56 -13.78
C ARG A 30 4.83 3.27 -12.84
N PHE A 31 4.83 2.07 -12.26
CA PHE A 31 5.74 1.69 -11.19
C PHE A 31 7.19 1.59 -11.65
N ASP A 32 7.46 1.14 -12.88
CA ASP A 32 8.80 1.11 -13.44
C ASP A 32 9.45 2.50 -13.50
N GLU A 33 8.69 3.51 -13.93
CA GLU A 33 9.17 4.89 -13.97
C GLU A 33 9.35 5.48 -12.57
N ALA A 34 8.44 5.17 -11.65
CA ALA A 34 8.57 5.58 -10.25
C ALA A 34 9.83 4.95 -9.63
N ARG A 35 10.11 3.68 -9.92
CA ARG A 35 11.31 2.96 -9.47
C ARG A 35 12.58 3.55 -10.05
N ALA A 36 12.63 3.78 -11.37
CA ALA A 36 13.79 4.38 -12.03
C ALA A 36 14.13 5.76 -11.43
N LEU A 37 13.10 6.58 -11.19
CA LEU A 37 13.25 7.87 -10.55
C LEU A 37 13.76 7.75 -9.10
N CYS A 38 13.19 6.85 -8.30
CA CYS A 38 13.65 6.62 -6.92
C CYS A 38 15.09 6.11 -6.85
N LEU A 39 15.48 5.22 -7.76
CA LEU A 39 16.84 4.69 -7.85
C LEU A 39 17.85 5.80 -8.17
N ALA A 40 17.54 6.67 -9.14
CA ALA A 40 18.37 7.82 -9.47
C ALA A 40 18.56 8.77 -8.27
N MET A 41 17.48 9.01 -7.52
CA MET A 41 17.52 9.84 -6.31
C MET A 41 18.33 9.20 -5.18
N ALA A 42 18.12 7.92 -4.92
CA ALA A 42 18.87 7.16 -3.93
C ALA A 42 20.38 7.17 -4.24
N LYS A 43 20.77 7.06 -5.52
CA LYS A 43 22.17 7.16 -5.96
C LYS A 43 22.74 8.58 -5.81
N ARG A 44 21.96 9.62 -6.09
CA ARG A 44 22.42 11.01 -5.97
C ARG A 44 22.52 11.46 -4.50
N TYR A 45 21.69 10.91 -3.62
CA TYR A 45 21.52 11.30 -2.23
C TYR A 45 21.63 10.07 -1.30
N GLU A 46 22.75 9.36 -1.38
CA GLU A 46 22.97 8.01 -0.79
C GLU A 46 22.72 7.90 0.73
N LYS A 47 22.71 9.02 1.45
CA LYS A 47 22.48 9.07 2.90
C LYS A 47 21.07 9.51 3.29
N ASN A 48 20.28 10.00 2.33
CA ASN A 48 18.93 10.47 2.61
C ASN A 48 17.98 9.28 2.78
N ALA A 49 17.45 9.12 4.00
CA ALA A 49 16.61 7.98 4.36
C ALA A 49 15.29 7.92 3.57
N GLU A 50 14.73 9.06 3.14
CA GLU A 50 13.48 9.08 2.37
C GLU A 50 13.68 8.49 0.97
N PHE A 51 14.76 8.85 0.26
CA PHE A 51 15.01 8.28 -1.07
C PHE A 51 15.36 6.79 -1.00
N LEU A 52 16.14 6.37 -0.02
CA LEU A 52 16.42 4.93 0.22
C LEU A 52 15.13 4.16 0.55
N PHE A 53 14.23 4.78 1.31
CA PHE A 53 12.93 4.20 1.60
C PHE A 53 12.07 4.05 0.34
N MET A 54 11.96 5.12 -0.46
CA MET A 54 11.14 5.08 -1.68
C MET A 54 11.69 4.09 -2.72
N GLU A 55 13.02 3.96 -2.83
CA GLU A 55 13.64 2.92 -3.66
C GLU A 55 13.26 1.50 -3.19
N ALA A 56 13.29 1.26 -1.88
CA ALA A 56 12.88 -0.04 -1.32
C ALA A 56 11.40 -0.36 -1.59
N VAL A 57 10.51 0.64 -1.50
CA VAL A 57 9.07 0.48 -1.79
C VAL A 57 8.88 0.08 -3.25
N TYR A 58 9.40 0.87 -4.20
CA TYR A 58 9.20 0.60 -5.63
C TYR A 58 10.01 -0.59 -6.16
N GLU A 59 10.96 -1.15 -5.40
CA GLU A 59 11.50 -2.48 -5.70
C GLU A 59 10.44 -3.58 -5.58
N ALA A 60 9.43 -3.40 -4.73
CA ALA A 60 8.45 -4.43 -4.38
C ALA A 60 6.99 -4.04 -4.69
N GLU A 61 6.73 -2.85 -5.22
CA GLU A 61 5.35 -2.37 -5.49
C GLU A 61 4.71 -3.03 -6.73
N ASP A 62 5.52 -3.41 -7.73
CA ASP A 62 5.04 -4.06 -8.95
C ASP A 62 5.42 -5.54 -8.99
N ASP A 63 4.38 -6.36 -9.06
CA ASP A 63 4.42 -7.82 -9.13
C ASP A 63 4.15 -8.35 -10.54
N THR A 64 3.88 -7.47 -11.51
CA THR A 64 3.59 -7.85 -12.89
C THR A 64 4.74 -8.67 -13.48
N GLY A 65 4.42 -9.85 -14.02
CA GLY A 65 5.40 -10.74 -14.62
C GLY A 65 6.28 -11.52 -13.63
N PHE A 66 6.03 -11.43 -12.32
CA PHE A 66 6.74 -12.20 -11.31
C PHE A 66 5.91 -13.38 -10.80
N THR A 67 6.60 -14.50 -10.54
CA THR A 67 6.02 -15.64 -9.82
C THR A 67 5.77 -15.29 -8.35
N PRO A 68 4.85 -15.98 -7.64
CA PRO A 68 4.62 -15.75 -6.22
C PRO A 68 5.89 -15.85 -5.35
N LYS A 69 6.82 -16.75 -5.70
CA LYS A 69 8.12 -16.87 -5.02
C LYS A 69 9.01 -15.64 -5.24
N GLN A 70 9.02 -15.08 -6.45
CA GLN A 70 9.77 -13.86 -6.76
C GLN A 70 9.18 -12.64 -6.05
N VAL A 71 7.85 -12.51 -6.02
CA VAL A 71 7.13 -11.48 -5.26
C VAL A 71 7.51 -11.53 -3.78
N ALA A 72 7.39 -12.71 -3.15
CA ALA A 72 7.76 -12.91 -1.76
C ALA A 72 9.24 -12.54 -1.47
N ALA A 73 10.15 -12.89 -2.38
CA ALA A 73 11.57 -12.53 -2.26
C ALA A 73 11.80 -11.01 -2.38
N ARG A 74 11.08 -10.32 -3.28
CA ARG A 74 11.13 -8.85 -3.44
C ARG A 74 10.61 -8.15 -2.18
N HIS A 75 9.46 -8.59 -1.68
CA HIS A 75 8.87 -8.13 -0.42
C HIS A 75 9.84 -8.28 0.75
N ALA A 76 10.46 -9.46 0.92
CA ALA A 76 11.44 -9.70 1.98
C ALA A 76 12.64 -8.75 1.89
N ARG A 77 13.17 -8.49 0.68
CA ARG A 77 14.27 -7.53 0.48
C ARG A 77 13.85 -6.10 0.80
N ALA A 78 12.69 -5.65 0.33
CA ALA A 78 12.15 -4.33 0.63
C ALA A 78 11.96 -4.14 2.15
N ALA A 79 11.31 -5.09 2.83
CA ALA A 79 11.14 -5.07 4.28
C ALA A 79 12.49 -5.00 5.02
N ALA A 80 13.50 -5.75 4.58
CA ALA A 80 14.84 -5.71 5.17
C ALA A 80 15.52 -4.35 4.97
N LYS A 81 15.42 -3.75 3.77
CA LYS A 81 15.93 -2.40 3.50
C LYS A 81 15.25 -1.36 4.40
N ILE A 82 13.92 -1.38 4.48
CA ILE A 82 13.16 -0.42 5.30
C ILE A 82 13.49 -0.57 6.79
N LYS A 83 13.58 -1.80 7.30
CA LYS A 83 13.95 -2.08 8.70
C LYS A 83 15.33 -1.49 9.06
N LYS A 84 16.31 -1.57 8.14
CA LYS A 84 17.65 -0.96 8.33
C LYS A 84 17.60 0.57 8.43
N LEU A 85 16.55 1.21 7.93
CA LEU A 85 16.37 2.67 8.04
C LEU A 85 15.78 3.09 9.39
N PHE A 86 15.17 2.20 10.17
CA PHE A 86 14.50 2.55 11.43
C PHE A 86 15.34 3.34 12.45
N PRO A 87 16.65 3.08 12.62
CA PRO A 87 17.48 3.92 13.48
C PRO A 87 17.60 5.37 12.98
N LYS A 88 17.58 5.58 11.66
CA LYS A 88 17.78 6.88 11.00
C LYS A 88 16.51 7.72 10.94
N ILE A 89 15.33 7.11 11.11
CA ILE A 89 14.06 7.80 10.89
C ILE A 89 13.51 8.44 12.16
N ARG A 90 14.15 8.24 13.32
CA ARG A 90 13.66 8.76 14.61
C ARG A 90 13.48 10.28 14.59
N SER A 91 14.37 11.00 13.90
CA SER A 91 14.36 12.45 13.73
C SER A 91 13.46 12.94 12.59
N LEU A 92 12.90 12.04 11.77
CA LEU A 92 11.98 12.42 10.71
C LEU A 92 10.59 12.74 11.27
N GLU A 93 9.84 13.52 10.50
CA GLU A 93 8.47 13.89 10.83
C GLU A 93 7.60 12.65 11.14
N PRO A 94 6.68 12.74 12.11
CA PRO A 94 5.77 11.64 12.46
C PRO A 94 5.05 11.03 11.25
N ARG A 95 4.66 11.85 10.27
CA ARG A 95 4.01 11.42 9.03
C ARG A 95 4.91 10.47 8.22
N ILE A 96 6.18 10.83 8.04
CA ILE A 96 7.15 10.01 7.29
C ILE A 96 7.42 8.71 8.04
N ARG A 97 7.62 8.77 9.36
CA ARG A 97 7.81 7.57 10.20
C ARG A 97 6.62 6.62 10.10
N GLY A 98 5.40 7.16 10.13
CA GLY A 98 4.17 6.40 9.94
C GLY A 98 4.12 5.69 8.59
N LYS A 99 4.44 6.40 7.50
CA LYS A 99 4.51 5.82 6.15
C LYS A 99 5.54 4.67 6.08
N MET A 100 6.74 4.86 6.61
CA MET A 100 7.77 3.81 6.60
C MET A 100 7.38 2.58 7.41
N ARG A 101 6.74 2.75 8.58
CA ARG A 101 6.20 1.63 9.37
C ARG A 101 5.08 0.91 8.61
N ASN A 102 4.22 1.64 7.90
CA ASN A 102 3.15 1.06 7.08
C ASN A 102 3.71 0.11 6.01
N GLU A 103 4.63 0.61 5.18
CA GLU A 103 5.22 -0.20 4.10
C GLU A 103 6.04 -1.37 4.65
N TYR A 104 6.74 -1.17 5.77
CA TYR A 104 7.39 -2.29 6.45
C TYR A 104 6.40 -3.38 6.82
N TYR A 105 5.27 -3.05 7.46
CA TYR A 105 4.27 -4.05 7.84
C TYR A 105 3.60 -4.70 6.64
N TRP A 106 3.41 -3.97 5.53
CA TRP A 106 2.93 -4.51 4.27
C TRP A 106 3.90 -5.56 3.70
N PHE A 107 5.15 -5.19 3.42
CA PHE A 107 6.14 -6.08 2.81
C PHE A 107 6.62 -7.21 3.73
N SER A 108 6.39 -7.10 5.04
CA SER A 108 6.68 -8.19 5.99
C SER A 108 5.44 -8.99 6.38
N HIS A 109 4.30 -8.79 5.70
CA HIS A 109 3.05 -9.52 5.91
C HIS A 109 2.56 -9.50 7.37
N GLN A 110 2.53 -8.31 7.99
CA GLN A 110 2.07 -8.09 9.37
C GLN A 110 0.76 -7.26 9.40
N PRO A 111 -0.36 -7.77 8.85
CA PRO A 111 -1.55 -6.96 8.60
C PRO A 111 -2.24 -6.46 9.89
N LYS A 112 -2.17 -7.22 10.99
CA LYS A 112 -2.66 -6.75 12.30
C LYS A 112 -1.89 -5.52 12.80
N LYS A 113 -0.55 -5.53 12.68
CA LYS A 113 0.28 -4.38 13.07
C LYS A 113 0.05 -3.18 12.15
N GLN A 114 -0.21 -3.42 10.86
CA GLN A 114 -0.57 -2.37 9.91
C GLN A 114 -1.91 -1.71 10.29
N TYR A 115 -2.92 -2.50 10.68
CA TYR A 115 -4.19 -2.00 11.18
C TYR A 115 -4.03 -1.17 12.46
N GLU A 116 -3.28 -1.70 13.43
CA GLU A 116 -3.01 -1.03 14.71
C GLU A 116 -2.25 0.28 14.53
N LEU A 117 -1.25 0.32 13.63
CA LEU A 117 -0.57 1.54 13.24
C LEU A 117 -1.54 2.58 12.68
N GLY A 118 -2.43 2.16 11.78
CA GLY A 118 -3.45 3.05 11.22
C GLY A 118 -4.31 3.69 12.31
N ARG A 119 -4.78 2.90 13.28
CA ARG A 119 -5.52 3.40 14.45
C ARG A 119 -4.71 4.36 15.30
N GLU A 120 -3.46 4.00 15.61
CA GLU A 120 -2.53 4.82 16.40
C GLU A 120 -2.37 6.21 15.78
N LEU A 121 -2.16 6.28 14.46
CA LEU A 121 -1.92 7.53 13.75
C LEU A 121 -3.20 8.36 13.53
N VAL A 122 -4.34 7.71 13.29
CA VAL A 122 -5.64 8.41 13.21
C VAL A 122 -5.97 9.06 14.56
N ALA A 123 -5.72 8.37 15.69
CA ALA A 123 -5.92 8.94 17.03
C ALA A 123 -5.03 10.17 17.30
N LYS A 124 -3.90 10.30 16.57
CA LYS A 124 -2.98 11.45 16.62
C LYS A 124 -3.32 12.52 15.56
N GLY A 125 -4.51 12.47 14.95
CA GLY A 125 -4.98 13.46 13.98
C GLY A 125 -4.56 13.20 12.52
N ASN A 126 -3.81 12.14 12.23
CA ASN A 126 -3.43 11.82 10.85
C ASN A 126 -4.53 11.02 10.14
N VAL A 127 -5.56 11.73 9.66
CA VAL A 127 -6.73 11.14 8.99
C VAL A 127 -6.38 10.30 7.75
N ARG A 128 -5.27 10.59 7.06
CA ARG A 128 -4.82 9.78 5.91
C ARG A 128 -4.39 8.36 6.32
N SER A 129 -4.13 8.12 7.61
CA SER A 129 -3.78 6.78 8.12
C SER A 129 -4.98 5.83 8.22
N ASN A 130 -6.20 6.29 7.89
CA ASN A 130 -7.30 5.38 7.57
C ASN A 130 -6.94 4.45 6.39
N TYR A 131 -6.00 4.85 5.52
CA TYR A 131 -5.43 3.96 4.49
C TYR A 131 -4.82 2.70 5.11
N SER A 132 -3.83 2.86 6.00
CA SER A 132 -3.17 1.75 6.70
C SER A 132 -4.15 0.89 7.49
N GLN A 133 -5.16 1.52 8.08
CA GLN A 133 -6.24 0.82 8.78
C GLN A 133 -7.07 -0.04 7.82
N GLY A 134 -7.45 0.49 6.65
CA GLY A 134 -8.19 -0.23 5.63
C GLY A 134 -7.41 -1.43 5.07
N VAL A 135 -6.15 -1.21 4.67
CA VAL A 135 -5.28 -2.27 4.13
C VAL A 135 -5.07 -3.37 5.15
N GLY A 136 -4.62 -3.02 6.36
CA GLY A 136 -4.37 -4.02 7.40
C GLY A 136 -5.62 -4.82 7.77
N ALA A 137 -6.79 -4.17 7.83
CA ALA A 137 -8.04 -4.87 8.15
C ALA A 137 -8.49 -5.85 7.06
N VAL A 138 -8.38 -5.49 5.77
CA VAL A 138 -8.81 -6.38 4.69
C VAL A 138 -7.86 -7.57 4.51
N GLU A 139 -6.56 -7.38 4.74
CA GLU A 139 -5.61 -8.49 4.73
C GLU A 139 -5.85 -9.45 5.91
N VAL A 140 -6.23 -8.94 7.10
CA VAL A 140 -6.68 -9.82 8.19
C VAL A 140 -7.98 -10.56 7.80
N ALA A 141 -8.91 -9.90 7.11
CA ALA A 141 -10.12 -10.56 6.61
C ALA A 141 -9.78 -11.69 5.63
N LYS A 142 -8.84 -11.45 4.69
CA LYS A 142 -8.34 -12.44 3.74
C LYS A 142 -7.73 -13.66 4.43
N VAL A 143 -6.93 -13.46 5.48
CA VAL A 143 -6.39 -14.56 6.30
C VAL A 143 -7.54 -15.41 6.86
N TYR A 144 -8.53 -14.79 7.52
CA TYR A 144 -9.66 -15.52 8.07
C TYR A 144 -10.55 -16.17 7.01
N ALA A 145 -10.63 -15.58 5.82
CA ALA A 145 -11.35 -16.16 4.70
C ALA A 145 -10.71 -17.46 4.23
N ASN A 146 -9.39 -17.47 4.08
CA ASN A 146 -8.62 -18.67 3.72
C ASN A 146 -8.65 -19.76 4.81
N GLU A 147 -8.82 -19.37 6.08
CA GLU A 147 -9.02 -20.30 7.20
C GLU A 147 -10.47 -20.81 7.33
N GLY A 148 -11.40 -20.42 6.45
CA GLY A 148 -12.81 -20.79 6.54
C GLY A 148 -13.59 -20.10 7.67
N LYS A 149 -12.99 -19.11 8.36
CA LYS A 149 -13.59 -18.43 9.52
C LYS A 149 -14.48 -17.27 9.06
N HIS A 150 -15.63 -17.60 8.47
CA HIS A 150 -16.57 -16.66 7.85
C HIS A 150 -16.93 -15.45 8.73
N ALA A 151 -17.36 -15.69 9.97
CA ALA A 151 -17.78 -14.60 10.87
C ALA A 151 -16.63 -13.61 11.16
N LEU A 152 -15.39 -14.10 11.31
CA LEU A 152 -14.23 -13.25 11.53
C LEU A 152 -13.82 -12.50 10.26
N CYS A 153 -13.88 -13.16 9.10
CA CYS A 153 -13.66 -12.51 7.80
C CYS A 153 -14.59 -11.30 7.64
N VAL A 154 -15.91 -11.50 7.76
CA VAL A 154 -16.91 -10.43 7.61
C VAL A 154 -16.69 -9.31 8.64
N ARG A 155 -16.35 -9.65 9.89
CA ARG A 155 -16.08 -8.65 10.94
C ARG A 155 -14.89 -7.75 10.58
N TRP A 156 -13.83 -8.31 10.04
CA TRP A 156 -12.65 -7.55 9.62
C TRP A 156 -12.87 -6.78 8.31
N ALA A 157 -13.62 -7.35 7.38
CA ALA A 157 -14.04 -6.67 6.16
C ALA A 157 -14.85 -5.40 6.48
N LYS A 158 -15.78 -5.46 7.43
CA LYS A 158 -16.52 -4.27 7.93
C LYS A 158 -15.62 -3.20 8.53
N LYS A 159 -14.57 -3.61 9.27
CA LYS A 159 -13.57 -2.67 9.81
C LYS A 159 -12.80 -1.98 8.69
N SER A 160 -12.45 -2.72 7.63
CA SER A 160 -11.80 -2.18 6.45
C SER A 160 -12.69 -1.18 5.71
N GLU A 161 -13.95 -1.55 5.43
CA GLU A 161 -14.95 -0.68 4.79
C GLU A 161 -15.11 0.66 5.52
N LEU A 162 -15.26 0.63 6.86
CA LEU A 162 -15.37 1.83 7.69
C LEU A 162 -14.15 2.74 7.57
N ALA A 163 -12.95 2.17 7.49
CA ALA A 163 -11.72 2.92 7.30
C ALA A 163 -11.67 3.57 5.92
N TRP A 164 -12.05 2.83 4.86
CA TRP A 164 -12.09 3.37 3.50
C TRP A 164 -13.06 4.53 3.33
N LYS A 165 -14.28 4.40 3.88
CA LYS A 165 -15.27 5.50 3.89
C LYS A 165 -14.73 6.78 4.54
N LYS A 166 -13.86 6.65 5.55
CA LYS A 166 -13.18 7.80 6.18
C LYS A 166 -12.02 8.31 5.34
N PHE A 167 -11.22 7.41 4.78
CA PHE A 167 -10.09 7.75 3.91
C PHE A 167 -10.53 8.56 2.68
N PHE A 168 -11.61 8.14 2.01
CA PHE A 168 -12.13 8.82 0.81
C PHE A 168 -12.62 10.25 1.06
N LYS A 169 -12.92 10.63 2.31
CA LYS A 169 -13.20 12.04 2.65
C LYS A 169 -11.96 12.93 2.52
N SER A 170 -10.76 12.35 2.62
CA SER A 170 -9.49 13.06 2.53
C SER A 170 -8.77 12.86 1.20
N ASP A 171 -8.93 11.69 0.57
CA ASP A 171 -8.32 11.38 -0.72
C ASP A 171 -9.20 10.40 -1.52
N PRO A 172 -10.17 10.91 -2.28
CA PRO A 172 -11.05 10.08 -3.10
C PRO A 172 -10.40 9.62 -4.41
N SER A 173 -9.15 10.03 -4.69
CA SER A 173 -8.52 9.84 -6.00
C SER A 173 -7.46 8.73 -6.04
N TRP A 174 -7.22 8.09 -4.90
CA TRP A 174 -6.18 7.08 -4.76
C TRP A 174 -6.66 5.71 -5.28
N PHE A 175 -6.21 5.29 -6.46
CA PHE A 175 -6.76 4.11 -7.13
C PHE A 175 -6.61 2.83 -6.27
N ASN A 176 -5.47 2.66 -5.60
CA ASN A 176 -5.18 1.45 -4.84
C ASN A 176 -6.14 1.29 -3.63
N ALA A 177 -6.65 2.39 -3.08
CA ALA A 177 -7.65 2.34 -2.01
C ALA A 177 -8.95 1.65 -2.47
N TYR A 178 -9.31 1.79 -3.75
CA TYR A 178 -10.50 1.16 -4.30
C TYR A 178 -10.35 -0.36 -4.50
N PHE A 179 -9.14 -0.88 -4.74
CA PHE A 179 -8.90 -2.34 -4.77
C PHE A 179 -9.18 -2.97 -3.41
N PHE A 180 -8.59 -2.43 -2.36
CA PHE A 180 -8.80 -2.92 -1.00
C PHE A 180 -10.23 -2.69 -0.50
N TYR A 181 -10.88 -1.61 -0.94
CA TYR A 181 -12.30 -1.38 -0.66
C TYR A 181 -13.20 -2.41 -1.36
N ALA A 182 -12.93 -2.72 -2.64
CA ALA A 182 -13.62 -3.76 -3.37
C ALA A 182 -13.48 -5.13 -2.68
N MET A 183 -12.27 -5.51 -2.25
CA MET A 183 -12.06 -6.73 -1.46
C MET A 183 -12.90 -6.76 -0.18
N ALA A 184 -12.95 -5.65 0.55
CA ALA A 184 -13.75 -5.56 1.78
C ALA A 184 -15.27 -5.68 1.52
N LEU A 185 -15.76 -5.21 0.38
CA LEU A 185 -17.16 -5.38 -0.04
C LEU A 185 -17.44 -6.82 -0.49
N GLY A 186 -16.53 -7.40 -1.27
CA GLY A 186 -16.60 -8.78 -1.75
C GLY A 186 -16.65 -9.80 -0.62
N TYR A 187 -15.80 -9.65 0.40
CA TYR A 187 -15.84 -10.49 1.61
C TYR A 187 -17.12 -10.35 2.45
N GLN A 188 -17.98 -9.38 2.12
CA GLN A 188 -19.32 -9.21 2.69
C GLN A 188 -20.43 -9.63 1.73
N ASN A 189 -20.11 -10.29 0.61
CA ASN A 189 -21.03 -10.66 -0.48
C ASN A 189 -21.73 -9.45 -1.15
N ARG A 190 -21.14 -8.26 -1.11
CA ARG A 190 -21.71 -7.02 -1.71
C ARG A 190 -21.12 -6.78 -3.10
N PHE A 191 -21.42 -7.68 -4.04
CA PHE A 191 -20.72 -7.75 -5.33
C PHE A 191 -20.99 -6.56 -6.26
N GLU A 192 -22.21 -6.02 -6.28
CA GLU A 192 -22.52 -4.84 -7.11
C GLU A 192 -21.67 -3.62 -6.69
N GLU A 193 -21.54 -3.40 -5.38
CA GLU A 193 -20.72 -2.31 -4.85
C GLU A 193 -19.22 -2.56 -5.03
N MET A 194 -18.79 -3.82 -4.94
CA MET A 194 -17.43 -4.23 -5.27
C MET A 194 -17.10 -3.89 -6.73
N ASP A 195 -17.98 -4.22 -7.67
CA ASP A 195 -17.80 -3.94 -9.10
C ASP A 195 -17.75 -2.41 -9.36
N ALA A 196 -18.59 -1.62 -8.65
CA ALA A 196 -18.51 -0.17 -8.70
C ALA A 196 -17.18 0.40 -8.12
N ALA A 197 -16.65 -0.20 -7.06
CA ALA A 197 -15.34 0.16 -6.52
C ALA A 197 -14.21 -0.16 -7.50
N LEU A 198 -14.23 -1.33 -8.14
CA LEU A 198 -13.25 -1.71 -9.16
C LEU A 198 -13.29 -0.77 -10.38
N LEU A 199 -14.47 -0.32 -10.79
CA LEU A 199 -14.60 0.69 -11.85
C LEU A 199 -13.92 2.01 -11.47
N ASN A 200 -14.06 2.45 -10.22
CA ASN A 200 -13.35 3.63 -9.72
C ASN A 200 -11.83 3.40 -9.67
N ALA A 201 -11.36 2.20 -9.30
CA ALA A 201 -9.94 1.86 -9.36
C ALA A 201 -9.39 2.05 -10.78
N SER A 202 -10.04 1.49 -11.80
CA SER A 202 -9.64 1.70 -13.20
C SER A 202 -9.65 3.18 -13.61
N LYS A 203 -10.72 3.91 -13.26
CA LYS A 203 -10.86 5.33 -13.57
C LYS A 203 -9.70 6.15 -13.02
N TYR A 204 -9.38 6.02 -11.73
CA TYR A 204 -8.33 6.81 -11.10
C TYR A 204 -6.92 6.36 -11.51
N ALA A 205 -6.77 5.09 -11.89
CA ALA A 205 -5.54 4.58 -12.49
C ALA A 205 -5.31 5.08 -13.93
N GLY A 206 -6.30 5.70 -14.57
CA GLY A 206 -6.26 6.06 -15.98
C GLY A 206 -6.23 4.83 -16.90
N LYS A 207 -6.90 3.74 -16.47
CA LYS A 207 -6.95 2.45 -17.16
C LYS A 207 -8.35 2.20 -17.74
N PRO A 208 -8.48 1.38 -18.80
CA PRO A 208 -9.79 1.02 -19.34
C PRO A 208 -10.64 0.24 -18.33
N LYS A 209 -11.95 0.17 -18.56
CA LYS A 209 -12.87 -0.63 -17.72
C LYS A 209 -12.48 -2.11 -17.70
N SER A 210 -11.92 -2.62 -18.80
CA SER A 210 -11.43 -3.99 -18.98
C SER A 210 -9.99 -4.18 -18.49
N TRP A 211 -9.51 -3.37 -17.54
CA TRP A 211 -8.16 -3.51 -17.02
C TRP A 211 -7.98 -4.85 -16.29
N ASP A 212 -7.04 -5.67 -16.74
CA ASP A 212 -6.85 -7.04 -16.25
C ASP A 212 -6.69 -7.15 -14.72
N ALA A 213 -6.09 -6.14 -14.08
CA ALA A 213 -5.92 -6.13 -12.63
C ALA A 213 -7.27 -6.12 -11.87
N THR A 214 -8.29 -5.41 -12.38
CA THR A 214 -9.62 -5.42 -11.74
C THR A 214 -10.32 -6.75 -11.94
N ALA A 215 -10.19 -7.35 -13.13
CA ALA A 215 -10.72 -8.68 -13.41
C ALA A 215 -10.05 -9.76 -12.55
N GLN A 216 -8.72 -9.67 -12.36
CA GLN A 216 -7.97 -10.57 -11.47
C GLN A 216 -8.40 -10.42 -10.02
N CYS A 217 -8.45 -9.19 -9.50
CA CYS A 217 -8.91 -8.92 -8.14
C CYS A 217 -10.32 -9.50 -7.91
N ARG A 218 -11.23 -9.30 -8.86
CA ARG A 218 -12.57 -9.88 -8.81
C ARG A 218 -12.54 -11.41 -8.73
N ARG A 219 -11.77 -12.09 -9.58
CA ARG A 219 -11.65 -13.56 -9.55
C ARG A 219 -11.13 -14.05 -8.20
N GLU A 220 -10.06 -13.45 -7.69
CA GLU A 220 -9.48 -13.83 -6.39
C GLU A 220 -10.50 -13.69 -5.24
N ILE A 221 -11.29 -12.62 -5.24
CA ILE A 221 -12.36 -12.43 -4.25
C ILE A 221 -13.43 -13.51 -4.39
N MET A 222 -13.90 -13.79 -5.61
CA MET A 222 -14.93 -14.81 -5.85
C MET A 222 -14.46 -16.20 -5.44
N ASP A 223 -13.22 -16.56 -5.73
CA ASP A 223 -12.63 -17.85 -5.34
C ASP A 223 -12.61 -18.02 -3.82
N VAL A 224 -12.25 -16.97 -3.09
CA VAL A 224 -12.25 -16.96 -1.63
C VAL A 224 -13.68 -17.05 -1.07
N VAL A 225 -14.62 -16.32 -1.66
CA VAL A 225 -16.02 -16.32 -1.22
C VAL A 225 -16.70 -17.66 -1.50
N ALA A 226 -16.41 -18.30 -2.63
CA ALA A 226 -16.90 -19.64 -2.95
C ALA A 226 -16.46 -20.65 -1.89
N LYS A 227 -15.17 -20.64 -1.50
CA LYS A 227 -14.63 -21.47 -0.41
C LYS A 227 -15.30 -21.20 0.93
N LEU A 228 -15.60 -19.94 1.21
CA LEU A 228 -16.28 -19.53 2.44
C LEU A 228 -17.73 -20.03 2.51
N ASN A 229 -18.41 -20.15 1.37
CA ASN A 229 -19.79 -20.64 1.31
C ASN A 229 -19.87 -22.17 1.27
N SER A 230 -18.86 -22.87 0.75
CA SER A 230 -18.81 -24.34 0.76
C SER A 230 -18.47 -24.95 2.12
N ALA A 231 -17.99 -24.15 3.07
CA ALA A 231 -17.64 -24.60 4.43
C ALA A 231 -18.78 -24.45 5.46
N LYS A 232 -19.98 -24.03 5.02
CA LYS A 232 -21.19 -23.92 5.85
C LYS A 232 -21.99 -25.21 5.76
#